data_AF-A0A9P1ETD7-F1
#
_entry.id   AF-A0A9P1ETD7-F1
#
_cell.length_a   1.000
_cell.length_b   1.000
_cell.length_c   1.000
_cell.angle_alpha   90.00
_cell.angle_beta   90.00
_cell.angle_gamma   90.00
#
_symmetry.space_group_name_H-M   'P 1'
#
loop_
_entity.id
_entity.type
_entity.pdbx_description
1 polymer ?
#
loop_
_entity_poly.entity_id
_entity_poly.type
_entity_poly.pdbx_seq_one_letter_code
_entity_poly.pdbx_strand_id
1 'polypeptide(L)'
;MEPSKEFPGIPLNFEDLNVLPDPFDTSSDKMLTLQNHSKVAVLFKVKCTSNARLKIEECADVLRPGNETTVPITKLSGDVAKDKIYVIYTLVGKQWHDEKMSAYRCWERVKKQAIGTRCITISVGKESKKKKKKETKEEEKKEKSKDEDENRKDRNNRKEERKDQKDRTKSED
;
A
#
# COMPACT_ATOMS: atom_id res chain seq x y z
N MET A 1 -27.30 -5.36 18.65
CA MET A 1 -26.70 -4.90 17.38
C MET A 1 -25.26 -4.54 17.67
N GLU A 2 -24.28 -5.17 17.02
CA GLU A 2 -22.90 -4.69 17.14
C GLU A 2 -22.80 -3.27 16.57
N PRO A 3 -22.07 -2.35 17.23
CA PRO A 3 -21.83 -1.03 16.69
C PRO A 3 -21.13 -1.20 15.33
N SER A 4 -21.69 -0.58 14.29
CA SER A 4 -21.08 -0.60 12.96
C SER A 4 -19.69 0.02 13.04
N LYS A 5 -18.64 -0.79 12.85
CA LYS A 5 -17.25 -0.34 12.89
C LYS A 5 -17.01 0.74 11.83
N GLU A 6 -16.25 1.77 12.20
CA GLU A 6 -15.89 2.87 11.29
C GLU A 6 -15.07 2.41 10.10
N PHE A 7 -14.12 1.51 10.35
CA PHE A 7 -13.28 0.88 9.35
C PHE A 7 -13.31 -0.64 9.57
N PRO A 8 -14.22 -1.36 8.90
CA PRO A 8 -14.15 -2.80 8.91
C PRO A 8 -12.83 -3.25 8.27
N GLY A 9 -12.13 -4.20 8.91
CA GLY A 9 -10.92 -4.77 8.34
C GLY A 9 -11.20 -5.44 6.99
N ILE A 10 -10.28 -5.34 6.05
CA ILE A 10 -10.44 -5.92 4.72
C ILE A 10 -10.28 -7.45 4.81
N PRO A 11 -11.28 -8.26 4.43
CA PRO A 11 -11.16 -9.72 4.43
C PRO A 11 -10.02 -10.19 3.53
N LEU A 12 -9.35 -11.29 3.90
CA LEU A 12 -8.23 -11.86 3.13
C LEU A 12 -8.59 -12.06 1.64
N ASN A 13 -9.78 -12.58 1.36
CA ASN A 13 -10.26 -12.88 0.01
C ASN A 13 -11.25 -11.81 -0.53
N PHE A 14 -11.05 -10.55 -0.17
CA PHE A 14 -11.89 -9.47 -0.70
C PHE A 14 -11.58 -9.23 -2.19
N GLU A 15 -12.53 -9.62 -3.05
CA GLU A 15 -12.48 -9.48 -4.52
C GLU A 15 -13.69 -8.68 -5.07
N ASP A 16 -14.46 -8.04 -4.19
CA ASP A 16 -15.71 -7.38 -4.55
C ASP A 16 -15.54 -5.97 -5.16
N LEU A 17 -14.30 -5.46 -5.24
CA LEU A 17 -13.99 -4.21 -5.93
C LEU A 17 -13.38 -4.52 -7.30
N ASN A 18 -14.15 -4.31 -8.35
CA ASN A 18 -13.69 -4.44 -9.72
C ASN A 18 -13.13 -3.11 -10.22
N VAL A 19 -12.02 -3.17 -10.95
CA VAL A 19 -11.43 -2.01 -11.62
C VAL A 19 -11.18 -2.34 -13.07
N LEU A 20 -11.72 -1.54 -13.97
CA LEU A 20 -11.70 -1.76 -15.41
C LEU A 20 -11.45 -0.44 -16.15
N PRO A 21 -10.78 -0.45 -17.30
CA PRO A 21 -10.08 -1.60 -17.90
C PRO A 21 -8.75 -1.90 -17.20
N ASP A 22 -8.34 -3.18 -17.26
CA ASP A 22 -7.00 -3.64 -16.84
C ASP A 22 -6.48 -4.65 -17.88
N PRO A 23 -5.47 -4.30 -18.71
CA PRO A 23 -4.68 -3.05 -18.66
C PRO A 23 -5.47 -1.83 -19.17
N PHE A 24 -5.00 -0.63 -18.80
CA PHE A 24 -5.56 0.65 -19.24
C PHE A 24 -4.84 1.15 -20.50
N ASP A 25 -5.54 1.28 -21.62
CA ASP A 25 -4.99 1.80 -22.87
C ASP A 25 -5.36 3.28 -23.05
N THR A 26 -4.41 4.17 -22.81
CA THR A 26 -4.61 5.63 -23.00
C THR A 26 -5.02 6.08 -24.40
N SER A 27 -4.97 5.20 -25.42
CA SER A 27 -5.41 5.51 -26.78
C SER A 27 -6.90 5.24 -27.03
N SER A 28 -7.47 4.23 -26.38
CA SER A 28 -8.91 3.90 -26.45
C SER A 28 -9.66 4.38 -25.21
N ASP A 29 -9.02 4.34 -24.05
CA ASP A 29 -9.63 4.52 -22.75
C ASP A 29 -9.33 5.91 -22.21
N LYS A 30 -10.39 6.55 -21.71
CA LYS A 30 -10.31 7.88 -21.05
C LYS A 30 -10.76 7.82 -19.60
N MET A 31 -11.37 6.72 -19.18
CA MET A 31 -12.03 6.58 -17.89
C MET A 31 -11.71 5.22 -17.30
N LEU A 32 -11.30 5.22 -16.03
CA LEU A 32 -11.13 4.02 -15.23
C LEU A 32 -12.37 3.83 -14.37
N THR A 33 -13.12 2.76 -14.61
CA THR A 33 -14.33 2.40 -13.87
C THR A 33 -13.99 1.58 -12.64
N LEU A 34 -14.53 1.98 -11.49
CA LEU A 34 -14.49 1.22 -10.24
C LEU A 34 -15.91 0.79 -9.88
N GLN A 35 -16.11 -0.50 -9.63
CA GLN A 35 -17.41 -1.06 -9.28
C GLN A 35 -17.33 -1.79 -7.93
N ASN A 36 -18.21 -1.45 -6.99
CA ASN A 36 -18.27 -2.06 -5.67
C ASN A 36 -19.44 -3.05 -5.58
N HIS A 37 -19.14 -4.34 -5.70
CA HIS A 37 -20.13 -5.42 -5.53
C HIS A 37 -20.32 -5.85 -4.07
N SER A 38 -19.56 -5.27 -3.15
CA SER A 38 -19.63 -5.64 -1.74
C SER A 38 -20.83 -5.01 -1.04
N LYS A 39 -21.13 -5.51 0.16
CA LYS A 39 -22.17 -4.94 1.05
C LYS A 39 -21.66 -3.76 1.88
N VAL A 40 -20.41 -3.35 1.69
CA VAL A 40 -19.71 -2.32 2.50
C VAL A 40 -19.21 -1.22 1.59
N ALA A 41 -19.17 0.03 2.04
CA ALA A 41 -18.60 1.10 1.22
C ALA A 41 -17.08 0.95 1.12
N VAL A 42 -16.53 1.38 -0.01
CA VAL A 42 -15.09 1.36 -0.29
C VAL A 42 -14.60 2.79 -0.40
N LEU A 43 -13.69 3.19 0.49
CA LEU A 43 -12.90 4.40 0.29
C LEU A 43 -11.76 4.06 -0.65
N PHE A 44 -11.65 4.77 -1.77
CA PHE A 44 -10.56 4.56 -2.72
C PHE A 44 -9.80 5.86 -3.00
N LYS A 45 -8.60 5.71 -3.54
CA LYS A 45 -7.86 6.76 -4.24
C LYS A 45 -7.05 6.16 -5.38
N VAL A 46 -7.01 6.86 -6.50
CA VAL A 46 -6.27 6.48 -7.70
C VAL A 46 -5.00 7.33 -7.77
N LYS A 47 -3.86 6.67 -8.01
CA LYS A 47 -2.56 7.29 -8.22
C LYS A 47 -1.91 6.73 -9.48
N CYS A 48 -0.88 7.41 -9.97
CA CYS A 48 -0.05 6.88 -11.04
C CYS A 48 1.44 7.02 -10.71
N THR A 49 2.28 6.35 -11.50
CA THR A 49 3.75 6.46 -11.42
C THR A 49 4.29 7.80 -11.90
N SER A 50 3.59 8.51 -12.79
CA SER A 50 4.08 9.76 -13.37
C SER A 50 2.98 10.80 -13.59
N ASN A 51 2.93 11.79 -12.68
CA ASN A 51 2.05 12.96 -12.82
C ASN A 51 2.46 13.89 -13.98
N ALA A 52 3.67 13.73 -14.53
CA ALA A 52 4.12 14.51 -15.69
C ALA A 52 3.55 13.96 -17.02
N ARG A 53 3.18 12.68 -17.04
CA ARG A 53 2.68 11.99 -18.25
C ARG A 53 1.21 11.63 -18.17
N LEU A 54 0.66 11.44 -16.98
CA LEU A 54 -0.73 11.09 -16.74
C LEU A 54 -1.37 12.09 -15.78
N LYS A 55 -2.56 12.57 -16.13
CA LYS A 55 -3.43 13.36 -15.25
C LYS A 55 -4.61 12.50 -14.84
N ILE A 56 -4.82 12.38 -13.53
CA ILE A 56 -5.99 11.72 -12.94
C ILE A 56 -6.88 12.81 -12.37
N GLU A 57 -8.12 12.86 -12.82
CA GLU A 57 -9.16 13.74 -12.26
C GLU A 57 -10.01 12.94 -11.28
N GLU A 58 -10.60 13.61 -10.28
CA GLU A 58 -11.47 12.95 -9.28
C GLU A 58 -10.82 11.72 -8.61
N CYS A 59 -9.58 11.89 -8.18
CA CYS A 59 -8.70 10.78 -7.81
C CYS A 59 -9.06 10.09 -6.49
N ALA A 60 -10.12 10.46 -5.77
CA ALA A 60 -10.51 9.82 -4.52
C ALA A 60 -11.98 10.05 -4.21
N ASP A 61 -12.69 8.98 -3.83
CA ASP A 61 -14.08 9.05 -3.40
C ASP A 61 -14.45 7.88 -2.45
N VAL A 62 -15.66 7.91 -1.91
CA VAL A 62 -16.31 6.81 -1.17
C VAL A 62 -17.34 6.13 -2.06
N LEU A 63 -17.01 4.95 -2.55
CA LEU A 63 -17.88 4.15 -3.39
C LEU A 63 -18.84 3.32 -2.55
N ARG A 64 -20.13 3.68 -2.55
CA ARG A 64 -21.18 2.99 -1.79
C ARG A 64 -21.41 1.54 -2.29
N PRO A 65 -22.00 0.66 -1.45
CA PRO A 65 -22.36 -0.70 -1.85
C PRO A 65 -23.23 -0.73 -3.11
N GLY A 66 -22.86 -1.54 -4.10
CA GLY A 66 -23.59 -1.69 -5.36
C GLY A 66 -23.40 -0.55 -6.36
N ASN A 67 -22.66 0.51 -6.01
CA ASN A 67 -22.43 1.63 -6.90
C ASN A 67 -21.18 1.42 -7.77
N GLU A 68 -21.15 2.17 -8.86
CA GLU A 68 -19.98 2.35 -9.71
C GLU A 68 -19.61 3.83 -9.84
N THR A 69 -18.36 4.09 -10.16
CA THR A 69 -17.84 5.43 -10.45
C THR A 69 -16.77 5.35 -11.53
N THR A 70 -16.53 6.46 -12.22
CA THR A 70 -15.52 6.57 -13.27
C THR A 70 -14.51 7.65 -12.89
N VAL A 71 -13.23 7.34 -13.10
CA VAL A 71 -12.12 8.23 -12.80
C VAL A 71 -11.50 8.64 -14.14
N PRO A 72 -11.63 9.90 -14.57
CA PRO A 72 -11.05 10.35 -15.83
C PRO A 72 -9.51 10.34 -15.76
N ILE A 73 -8.89 9.74 -16.77
CA ILE A 73 -7.43 9.67 -16.91
C ILE A 73 -7.04 10.20 -18.28
N THR A 74 -6.20 11.23 -18.29
CA THR A 74 -5.72 11.88 -19.52
C THR A 74 -4.21 11.71 -19.66
N LYS A 75 -3.78 11.27 -20.85
CA LYS A 75 -2.38 11.29 -21.24
C LYS A 75 -1.95 12.72 -21.56
N LEU A 76 -0.93 13.21 -20.86
CA LEU A 76 -0.35 14.54 -21.04
C LEU A 76 0.79 14.52 -22.07
N SER A 77 1.73 13.59 -21.95
CA SER A 77 2.92 13.58 -22.80
C SER A 77 3.68 12.24 -22.78
N GLY A 78 4.55 12.05 -23.76
CA GLY A 78 5.57 10.98 -23.77
C GLY A 78 5.04 9.57 -23.98
N ASP A 79 5.94 8.61 -23.75
CA ASP A 79 5.60 7.18 -23.70
C ASP A 79 5.14 6.81 -22.27
N VAL A 80 3.99 6.14 -22.19
CA VAL A 80 3.32 5.71 -20.95
C VAL A 80 3.29 4.20 -20.80
N ALA A 81 3.91 3.43 -21.72
CA ALA A 81 3.87 1.96 -21.73
C ALA A 81 4.51 1.31 -20.48
N LYS A 82 5.32 2.06 -19.73
CA LYS A 82 5.96 1.62 -18.47
C LYS A 82 5.25 2.16 -17.23
N ASP A 83 4.26 3.03 -17.41
CA ASP A 83 3.53 3.61 -16.30
C ASP A 83 2.53 2.61 -15.71
N LYS A 84 2.21 2.83 -14.43
CA LYS A 84 1.22 2.05 -13.71
C LYS A 84 0.24 2.98 -13.01
N ILE A 85 -1.00 2.52 -12.93
CA ILE A 85 -2.05 3.13 -12.13
C ILE A 85 -2.23 2.27 -10.88
N TYR A 86 -2.39 2.91 -9.74
CA TYR A 86 -2.59 2.28 -8.44
C TYR A 86 -3.94 2.70 -7.88
N VAL A 87 -4.82 1.74 -7.63
CA VAL A 87 -6.07 1.96 -6.89
C VAL A 87 -5.85 1.48 -5.46
N ILE A 88 -5.69 2.43 -4.54
CA ILE A 88 -5.48 2.16 -3.13
C ILE A 88 -6.83 2.29 -2.42
N TYR A 89 -7.24 1.27 -1.67
CA TYR A 89 -8.55 1.26 -1.06
C TYR A 89 -8.59 0.64 0.35
N THR A 90 -9.65 0.94 1.08
CA THR A 90 -10.06 0.31 2.33
C THR A 90 -11.58 0.28 2.45
N LEU A 91 -12.09 -0.57 3.32
CA LEU A 91 -13.53 -0.60 3.62
C LEU A 91 -13.88 0.46 4.67
N VAL A 92 -15.06 1.04 4.54
CA VAL A 92 -15.57 2.08 5.44
C VAL A 92 -17.01 1.79 5.85
N GLY A 93 -17.35 2.17 7.09
CA GLY A 93 -18.67 2.01 7.64
C GLY A 93 -19.66 3.11 7.19
N LYS A 94 -20.92 2.92 7.59
CA LYS A 94 -22.05 3.77 7.17
C LYS A 94 -21.93 5.24 7.56
N GLN A 95 -21.13 5.59 8.55
CA GLN A 95 -20.89 6.99 8.94
C GLN A 95 -20.23 7.82 7.83
N TRP A 96 -19.58 7.17 6.86
CA TRP A 96 -18.94 7.82 5.72
C TRP A 96 -19.84 7.92 4.50
N HIS A 97 -21.11 7.51 4.61
CA HIS A 97 -22.06 7.58 3.51
C HIS A 97 -22.71 8.97 3.38
N ASP A 98 -22.61 9.84 4.39
CA ASP A 98 -23.19 11.19 4.35
C ASP A 98 -22.47 12.04 3.30
N GLU A 99 -23.22 12.80 2.50
CA GLU A 99 -22.70 13.75 1.49
C GLU A 99 -21.85 14.85 2.11
N LYS A 100 -22.03 15.14 3.40
CA LYS A 100 -21.19 16.08 4.16
C LYS A 100 -19.78 15.53 4.44
N MET A 101 -19.59 14.22 4.30
CA MET A 101 -18.32 13.56 4.57
C MET A 101 -17.54 13.40 3.26
N SER A 102 -16.38 14.06 3.18
CA SER A 102 -15.51 13.93 2.02
C SER A 102 -14.54 12.76 2.16
N ALA A 103 -14.20 12.14 1.03
CA ALA A 103 -13.14 11.14 0.96
C ALA A 103 -11.80 11.65 1.54
N TYR A 104 -11.52 12.94 1.40
CA TYR A 104 -10.37 13.59 2.03
C TYR A 104 -10.34 13.40 3.56
N ARG A 105 -11.44 13.77 4.24
CA ARG A 105 -11.55 13.61 5.71
C ARG A 105 -11.51 12.13 6.12
N CYS A 106 -12.09 11.26 5.30
CA CYS A 106 -12.01 9.82 5.52
C CYS A 106 -10.56 9.31 5.49
N TRP A 107 -9.80 9.72 4.47
CA TRP A 107 -8.37 9.40 4.36
C TRP A 107 -7.53 9.95 5.51
N GLU A 108 -7.86 11.11 6.07
CA GLU A 108 -7.20 11.62 7.28
C GLU A 108 -7.43 10.71 8.49
N ARG A 109 -8.65 10.20 8.69
CA ARG A 109 -8.94 9.27 9.79
C ARG A 109 -8.31 7.91 9.58
N VAL A 110 -8.33 7.37 8.35
CA VAL A 110 -7.61 6.14 7.97
C VAL A 110 -6.12 6.23 8.33
N LYS A 111 -5.46 7.34 8.01
CA LYS A 111 -4.05 7.57 8.37
C LYS A 111 -3.85 7.67 9.88
N LYS A 112 -4.66 8.49 10.57
CA LYS A 112 -4.56 8.69 12.02
C LYS A 112 -4.75 7.40 12.81
N GLN A 113 -5.61 6.51 12.35
CA GLN A 113 -5.91 5.22 12.98
C GLN A 113 -5.05 4.06 12.43
N ALA A 114 -4.11 4.33 11.51
CA ALA A 114 -3.26 3.33 10.87
C ALA A 114 -4.04 2.14 10.27
N ILE A 115 -5.18 2.42 9.64
CA ILE A 115 -6.03 1.39 9.03
C ILE A 115 -5.31 0.77 7.83
N GLY A 116 -5.32 -0.57 7.75
CA GLY A 116 -4.74 -1.31 6.64
C GLY A 116 -5.43 -1.03 5.31
N THR A 117 -4.65 -0.87 4.24
CA THR A 117 -5.15 -0.60 2.88
C THR A 117 -4.67 -1.68 1.92
N ARG A 118 -5.44 -1.93 0.86
CA ARG A 118 -5.02 -2.73 -0.29
C ARG A 118 -4.73 -1.87 -1.51
N CYS A 119 -4.03 -2.44 -2.48
CA CYS A 119 -3.65 -1.77 -3.71
C CYS A 119 -3.87 -2.70 -4.90
N ILE A 120 -4.65 -2.25 -5.89
CA ILE A 120 -4.74 -2.88 -7.21
C ILE A 120 -3.81 -2.12 -8.15
N THR A 121 -2.97 -2.85 -8.88
CA THR A 121 -1.99 -2.28 -9.81
C THR A 121 -2.43 -2.58 -11.24
N ILE A 122 -2.60 -1.53 -12.03
CA ILE A 122 -3.07 -1.60 -13.42
C ILE A 122 -1.94 -1.14 -14.32
N SER A 123 -1.63 -1.95 -15.33
CA SER A 123 -0.59 -1.61 -16.31
C SER A 123 -1.16 -0.60 -17.32
N VAL A 124 -0.36 0.40 -17.70
CA VAL A 124 -0.74 1.35 -18.76
C VAL A 124 -0.11 0.92 -20.08
N GLY A 125 -0.93 0.65 -21.09
CA GLY A 125 -0.46 0.27 -22.43
C GLY A 125 -1.33 -0.79 -23.11
N LYS A 126 -1.02 -1.06 -24.37
CA LYS A 126 -1.76 -2.04 -25.18
C LYS A 126 -1.52 -3.45 -24.68
N GLU A 127 -2.61 -4.19 -24.50
CA GLU A 127 -2.58 -5.61 -24.14
C GLU A 127 -1.93 -6.41 -25.27
N SER A 128 -0.64 -6.71 -25.16
CA SER A 128 -0.01 -7.75 -25.98
C SER A 128 -0.52 -9.08 -25.43
N LYS A 129 -1.50 -9.70 -26.10
CA LYS A 129 -2.12 -10.99 -25.74
C LYS A 129 -1.10 -12.00 -25.17
N LYS A 130 -0.95 -12.06 -23.85
CA LYS A 130 -0.30 -13.18 -23.15
C LYS A 130 -0.93 -13.33 -21.77
N LYS A 131 -1.54 -14.52 -21.59
CA LYS A 131 -2.43 -14.96 -20.52
C LYS A 131 -1.99 -14.59 -19.08
N LYS A 132 -3.01 -14.16 -18.33
CA LYS A 132 -3.27 -14.29 -16.89
C LYS A 132 -2.74 -15.59 -16.25
N LYS A 133 -1.87 -15.50 -15.22
CA LYS A 133 -1.88 -16.29 -13.97
C LYS A 133 -0.89 -15.75 -12.91
N LYS A 134 -1.46 -15.25 -11.80
CA LYS A 134 -1.01 -15.18 -10.37
C LYS A 134 0.44 -14.80 -10.07
N GLU A 135 0.70 -13.64 -9.45
CA GLU A 135 0.61 -13.33 -8.00
C GLU A 135 1.65 -14.03 -7.12
N THR A 136 2.11 -13.27 -6.11
CA THR A 136 2.96 -13.63 -4.96
C THR A 136 4.46 -13.87 -5.21
N LYS A 137 5.24 -12.79 -5.34
CA LYS A 137 6.61 -12.74 -4.79
C LYS A 137 7.17 -11.31 -4.65
N GLU A 138 6.61 -10.50 -3.75
CA GLU A 138 7.33 -9.32 -3.24
C GLU A 138 6.93 -8.97 -1.79
N GLU A 139 6.75 -9.99 -0.94
CA GLU A 139 6.75 -9.85 0.52
C GLU A 139 8.04 -10.39 1.18
N GLU A 140 9.07 -10.73 0.40
CA GLU A 140 10.30 -11.36 0.90
C GLU A 140 11.48 -10.38 1.04
N LYS A 141 11.22 -9.10 1.37
CA LYS A 141 12.30 -8.10 1.58
C LYS A 141 12.15 -7.18 2.80
N LYS A 142 11.29 -7.55 3.76
CA LYS A 142 11.17 -6.82 5.04
C LYS A 142 11.15 -7.67 6.32
N GLU A 143 11.60 -8.93 6.23
CA GLU A 143 11.96 -9.78 7.38
C GLU A 143 13.49 -10.03 7.43
N LYS A 144 14.29 -8.95 7.38
CA LYS A 144 15.75 -9.08 7.59
C LYS A 144 16.36 -7.93 8.40
N SER A 145 15.60 -7.42 9.37
CA SER A 145 16.10 -6.42 10.31
C SER A 145 15.22 -6.35 11.56
N LYS A 146 15.18 -7.44 12.36
CA LYS A 146 14.78 -7.42 13.78
C LYS A 146 14.99 -8.75 14.52
N ASP A 147 16.06 -9.49 14.20
CA ASP A 147 16.49 -10.69 14.95
C ASP A 147 18.03 -10.75 15.10
N GLU A 148 18.67 -9.59 15.30
CA GLU A 148 20.10 -9.47 15.63
C GLU A 148 20.34 -8.41 16.71
N ASP A 149 19.59 -8.44 17.82
CA ASP A 149 19.91 -7.57 18.99
C ASP A 149 19.76 -8.28 20.34
N GLU A 150 19.88 -9.61 20.37
CA GLU A 150 19.82 -10.40 21.61
C GLU A 150 20.94 -11.43 21.75
N ASN A 151 22.10 -11.23 21.10
CA ASN A 151 23.25 -12.14 21.26
C ASN A 151 24.64 -11.47 21.21
N ARG A 152 24.77 -10.30 21.86
CA ARG A 152 26.05 -9.57 21.98
C ARG A 152 26.35 -9.05 23.40
N LYS A 153 25.89 -9.76 24.43
CA LYS A 153 26.21 -9.45 25.85
C LYS A 153 26.82 -10.59 26.66
N ASP A 154 27.36 -11.62 26.03
CA ASP A 154 27.96 -12.75 26.76
C ASP A 154 29.38 -13.15 26.35
N ARG A 155 30.14 -12.24 25.72
CA ARG A 155 31.52 -12.55 25.26
C ARG A 155 32.60 -11.54 25.62
N ASN A 156 32.33 -10.62 26.55
CA ASN A 156 33.27 -9.56 26.91
C ASN A 156 33.74 -9.55 28.37
N ASN A 157 33.48 -10.61 29.15
CA ASN A 157 33.92 -10.67 30.57
C ASN A 157 34.94 -11.78 30.87
N ARG A 158 35.72 -12.21 29.86
CA ARG A 158 36.79 -13.22 30.04
C ARG A 158 38.12 -12.81 29.40
N LYS A 159 38.49 -11.53 29.57
CA LYS A 159 39.77 -11.00 29.09
C LYS A 159 40.32 -9.87 29.97
N GLU A 160 40.12 -9.97 31.28
CA GLU A 160 40.62 -9.00 32.28
C GLU A 160 41.45 -9.68 33.41
N GLU A 161 42.13 -10.80 33.11
CA GLU A 161 42.99 -11.53 34.07
C GLU A 161 44.45 -11.73 33.59
N ARG A 162 44.99 -10.86 32.71
CA ARG A 162 46.39 -10.99 32.26
C ARG A 162 47.14 -9.65 32.07
N LYS A 163 47.05 -8.74 33.05
CA LYS A 163 47.84 -7.49 33.04
C LYS A 163 48.49 -7.09 34.37
N ASP A 164 48.72 -8.03 35.29
CA ASP A 164 49.42 -7.76 36.57
C ASP A 164 50.70 -8.60 36.78
N GLN A 165 51.44 -8.88 35.71
CA GLN A 165 52.82 -9.37 35.83
C GLN A 165 53.68 -8.82 34.71
N LYS A 166 54.18 -7.57 34.85
CA LYS A 166 55.51 -7.16 34.37
C LYS A 166 55.84 -5.73 34.77
N ASP A 167 56.05 -5.45 36.05
CA ASP A 167 57.02 -4.42 36.42
C ASP A 167 57.53 -4.63 37.85
N ARG A 168 58.83 -4.46 38.03
CA ARG A 168 59.59 -4.43 39.30
C ARG A 168 60.03 -5.76 39.93
N THR A 169 61.00 -6.39 39.28
CA THR A 169 62.17 -6.99 39.97
C THR A 169 63.43 -6.20 39.64
N LYS A 170 63.88 -5.40 40.61
CA LYS A 170 65.21 -4.83 40.92
C LYS A 170 64.92 -3.54 41.71
N SER A 171 65.26 -3.41 42.99
CA SER A 171 66.58 -3.69 43.58
C SER A 171 66.44 -3.96 45.08
N GLU A 172 67.00 -5.06 45.55
CA GLU A 172 67.75 -5.10 46.82
C GLU A 172 69.23 -5.08 46.41
N ASP A 173 69.91 -4.00 46.79
CA ASP A 173 71.20 -4.00 47.47
C ASP A 173 71.21 -2.72 48.34
#